data_AF-A0A7R9E6M5-F1
#
_entry.id   AF-A0A7R9E6M5-F1
#
_cell.length_a   1.000
_cell.length_b   1.000
_cell.length_c   1.000
_cell.angle_alpha   90.00
_cell.angle_beta   90.00
_cell.angle_gamma   90.00
#
_symmetry.space_group_name_H-M   'P 1'
#
loop_
_entity.id
_entity.type
_entity.pdbx_description
1 polymer ?
#
loop_
_entity_poly.entity_id
_entity_poly.type
_entity_poly.pdbx_seq_one_letter_code
_entity_poly.pdbx_strand_id
1 'polypeptide(L)'
;MCPLFCVQDENTITKQYEVYLCTSTTPEFRGFHERLQTFLLWFIDAASFIDIDDNNWRFFVMYEKYTQDGSTMYAVVGYMTVYHYYAYPKNIRPRISQMLVLPPYQRRGLGEELLSNMYQHYINDNRVVDITAHGCCLSTVEDSSEKFQRLRDYLDAKNCLTLPSFQPALLHQGFTQSMAQEACSKFKLNKKQCRRVYEILRLRATEMSDEVAYRSYRLAVKQRLNVPYQKEQRDLEKLKRALKDKELLSLHSSQQRLECLEQDYKELEEQYQAVVRKLAFL
;
A
#
# COMPACT_ATOMS: atom_id res chain seq x y z
N MET A 1 5.70 21.93 8.44
CA MET A 1 7.15 21.94 8.15
C MET A 1 7.34 21.02 6.96
N CYS A 2 7.82 21.52 5.83
CA CYS A 2 8.03 20.71 4.62
C CYS A 2 9.40 20.04 4.73
N PRO A 3 9.49 18.71 4.77
CA PRO A 3 10.77 18.02 4.80
C PRO A 3 11.44 18.19 3.43
N LEU A 4 12.58 18.88 3.42
CA LEU A 4 13.51 18.93 2.30
C LEU A 4 14.34 17.66 2.33
N PHE A 5 14.36 16.90 1.24
CA PHE A 5 15.26 15.77 1.08
C PHE A 5 15.97 15.83 -0.26
N CYS A 6 17.13 15.18 -0.33
CA CYS A 6 17.98 15.17 -1.50
C CYS A 6 18.05 13.75 -2.05
N VAL A 7 17.88 13.59 -3.36
CA VAL A 7 18.13 12.32 -4.05
C VAL A 7 19.27 12.52 -5.04
N GLN A 8 20.30 11.67 -4.94
CA GLN A 8 21.40 11.65 -5.89
C GLN A 8 20.93 10.98 -7.19
N ASP A 9 21.10 11.68 -8.32
CA ASP A 9 20.85 11.10 -9.63
C ASP A 9 22.07 10.28 -10.09
N GLU A 10 21.88 9.39 -11.07
CA GLU A 10 22.95 8.54 -11.65
C GLU A 10 24.14 9.37 -12.19
N ASN A 11 23.90 10.65 -12.49
CA ASN A 11 24.88 11.60 -13.01
C ASN A 11 25.59 12.44 -11.93
N THR A 12 25.65 12.02 -10.65
CA THR A 12 26.30 12.75 -9.52
C THR A 12 25.70 14.12 -9.16
N ILE A 13 24.61 14.54 -9.81
CA ILE A 13 23.90 15.78 -9.47
C ILE A 13 22.90 15.48 -8.34
N THR A 14 23.10 16.11 -7.19
CA THR A 14 22.15 16.06 -6.07
C THR A 14 20.95 16.95 -6.38
N LYS A 15 19.79 16.34 -6.60
CA LYS A 15 18.52 17.07 -6.79
C LYS A 15 17.80 17.24 -5.46
N GLN A 16 17.20 18.41 -5.25
CA GLN A 16 16.47 18.75 -4.04
C GLN A 16 14.96 18.59 -4.26
N TYR A 17 14.29 17.91 -3.33
CA TYR A 17 12.87 17.66 -3.40
C TYR A 17 12.18 18.11 -2.12
N GLU A 18 10.97 18.63 -2.27
CA GLU A 18 10.15 19.13 -1.16
C GLU A 18 8.72 18.58 -1.30
N VAL A 19 8.14 18.12 -0.19
CA VAL A 19 6.74 17.65 -0.14
C VAL A 19 5.90 18.64 0.65
N TYR A 20 4.81 19.09 0.03
CA TYR A 20 3.86 20.06 0.56
C TYR A 20 2.53 19.40 0.84
N LEU A 21 1.94 19.72 1.98
CA LEU A 21 0.55 19.37 2.31
C LEU A 21 -0.37 20.52 1.92
N CYS A 22 -1.30 20.25 1.00
CA CYS A 22 -2.30 21.19 0.53
C CYS A 22 -3.72 20.72 0.91
N THR A 23 -4.63 21.68 1.01
CA THR A 23 -6.06 21.50 1.32
C THR A 23 -6.90 22.38 0.39
N SER A 24 -8.23 22.24 0.45
CA SER A 24 -9.19 23.12 -0.23
C SER A 24 -8.98 24.61 0.09
N THR A 25 -8.43 24.91 1.28
CA THR A 25 -8.16 26.27 1.77
C THR A 25 -6.82 26.84 1.29
N THR A 26 -5.97 26.04 0.63
CA THR A 26 -4.69 26.54 0.12
C THR A 26 -4.95 27.51 -1.05
N PRO A 27 -4.45 28.76 -0.99
CA PRO A 27 -4.65 29.73 -2.06
C PRO A 27 -4.20 29.18 -3.42
N GLU A 28 -4.99 29.44 -4.46
CA GLU A 28 -4.72 29.05 -5.86
C GLU A 28 -4.57 27.53 -6.13
N PHE A 29 -4.71 26.70 -5.10
CA PHE A 29 -4.53 25.25 -5.24
C PHE A 29 -5.62 24.60 -6.09
N ARG A 30 -6.85 25.14 -6.11
CA ARG A 30 -7.95 24.61 -6.93
C ARG A 30 -7.58 24.54 -8.41
N GLY A 31 -7.18 25.68 -8.99
CA GLY A 31 -6.80 25.73 -10.40
C GLY A 31 -5.53 24.91 -10.70
N PHE A 32 -4.61 24.80 -9.74
CA PHE A 32 -3.45 23.91 -9.85
C PHE A 32 -3.87 22.43 -9.89
N HIS A 33 -4.71 21.98 -8.95
CA HIS A 33 -5.19 20.60 -8.88
C HIS A 33 -6.01 20.23 -10.11
N GLU A 34 -6.83 21.13 -10.64
CA GLU A 34 -7.59 20.90 -11.88
C GLU A 34 -6.70 20.56 -13.08
N ARG A 35 -5.53 21.21 -13.20
CA ARG A 35 -4.54 20.88 -14.22
C ARG A 35 -3.80 19.58 -13.92
N LEU A 36 -3.54 19.31 -12.64
CA LEU A 36 -2.77 18.14 -12.22
C LEU A 36 -3.59 16.83 -12.30
N GLN A 37 -4.87 16.87 -11.96
CA GLN A 37 -5.73 15.67 -11.97
C GLN A 37 -5.94 15.08 -13.36
N THR A 38 -5.76 15.87 -14.44
CA THR A 38 -5.79 15.36 -15.81
C THR A 38 -4.75 14.27 -16.03
N PHE A 39 -3.59 14.35 -15.38
CA PHE A 39 -2.57 13.30 -15.45
C PHE A 39 -3.04 11.96 -14.88
N LEU A 40 -3.97 11.96 -13.92
CA LEU A 40 -4.51 10.71 -13.38
C LEU A 40 -5.23 9.89 -14.44
N LEU A 41 -5.98 10.53 -15.34
CA LEU A 41 -6.72 9.84 -16.40
C LEU A 41 -5.80 9.09 -17.37
N TRP A 42 -4.54 9.52 -17.50
CA TRP A 42 -3.55 8.90 -18.37
C TRP A 42 -2.75 7.77 -17.71
N PHE A 43 -2.61 7.80 -16.38
CA PHE A 43 -1.66 6.92 -15.67
C PHE A 43 -2.31 6.03 -14.60
N ILE A 44 -3.54 6.31 -14.22
CA ILE A 44 -4.29 5.52 -13.24
C ILE A 44 -5.59 5.08 -13.90
N ASP A 45 -5.70 3.78 -14.11
CA ASP A 45 -6.91 3.18 -14.63
C ASP A 45 -8.06 3.31 -13.62
N ALA A 46 -9.28 3.47 -14.13
CA ALA A 46 -10.48 3.79 -13.35
C ALA A 46 -10.35 5.03 -12.43
N ALA A 47 -9.44 5.97 -12.73
CA ALA A 47 -9.38 7.23 -12.01
C ALA A 47 -10.62 8.08 -12.25
N SER A 48 -11.25 8.52 -11.16
CA SER A 48 -12.30 9.54 -11.17
C SER A 48 -11.77 10.84 -10.57
N PHE A 49 -12.27 11.96 -11.05
CA PHE A 49 -12.04 13.24 -10.37
C PHE A 49 -12.68 13.23 -8.98
N ILE A 50 -12.05 13.97 -8.09
CA ILE A 50 -12.47 14.10 -6.69
C ILE A 50 -13.10 15.46 -6.47
N ASP A 51 -14.02 15.53 -5.52
CA ASP A 51 -14.62 16.78 -5.09
C ASP A 51 -13.65 17.54 -4.18
N ILE A 52 -13.02 18.59 -4.71
CA ILE A 52 -12.07 19.42 -3.97
C ILE A 52 -12.73 20.30 -2.90
N ASP A 53 -14.05 20.49 -2.98
CA ASP A 53 -14.80 21.27 -1.98
C ASP A 53 -14.99 20.49 -0.66
N ASP A 54 -14.76 19.18 -0.66
CA ASP A 54 -14.77 18.37 0.56
C ASP A 54 -13.48 18.58 1.39
N ASN A 55 -13.66 19.16 2.58
CA ASN A 55 -12.60 19.45 3.54
C ASN A 55 -11.92 18.20 4.14
N ASN A 56 -12.38 17.00 3.82
CA ASN A 56 -11.76 15.74 4.24
C ASN A 56 -10.59 15.31 3.36
N TRP A 57 -10.40 15.94 2.19
CA TRP A 57 -9.26 15.65 1.31
C TRP A 57 -7.96 16.32 1.79
N ARG A 58 -6.88 15.55 1.71
CA ARG A 58 -5.50 16.02 1.91
C ARG A 58 -4.69 15.68 0.67
N PHE A 59 -3.89 16.64 0.22
CA PHE A 59 -3.07 16.51 -0.97
C PHE A 59 -1.61 16.65 -0.58
N PHE A 60 -0.81 15.61 -0.84
CA PHE A 60 0.63 15.65 -0.67
C PHE A 60 1.26 15.83 -2.04
N VAL A 61 1.81 17.01 -2.33
CA VAL A 61 2.40 17.34 -3.63
C VAL A 61 3.91 17.44 -3.49
N MET A 62 4.64 16.73 -4.35
CA MET A 62 6.09 16.73 -4.40
C MET A 62 6.58 17.64 -5.52
N TYR A 63 7.58 18.45 -5.20
CA TYR A 63 8.26 19.32 -6.15
C TYR A 63 9.77 19.04 -6.17
N GLU A 64 10.37 19.11 -7.35
CA GLU A 64 11.80 19.29 -7.52
C GLU A 64 12.11 20.79 -7.46
N LYS A 65 13.03 21.17 -6.57
CA LYS A 65 13.54 22.52 -6.44
C LYS A 65 14.79 22.67 -7.28
N TYR A 66 14.78 23.64 -8.20
CA TYR A 66 15.92 23.94 -9.05
C TYR A 66 16.10 25.45 -9.18
N THR A 67 17.33 25.88 -9.48
CA THR A 67 17.65 27.30 -9.69
C THR A 67 17.82 27.55 -11.18
N GLN A 68 17.07 28.50 -11.72
CA GLN A 68 17.19 28.96 -13.09
C GLN A 68 17.30 30.48 -13.08
N ASP A 69 18.31 31.02 -13.75
CA ASP A 69 18.55 32.47 -13.87
C ASP A 69 18.58 33.21 -12.52
N GLY A 70 19.19 32.58 -11.50
CA GLY A 70 19.28 33.11 -10.13
C GLY A 70 17.99 33.04 -9.31
N SER A 71 16.89 32.56 -9.91
CA SER A 71 15.60 32.40 -9.24
C SER A 71 15.34 30.94 -8.86
N THR A 72 14.74 30.71 -7.68
CA THR A 72 14.34 29.37 -7.24
C THR A 72 12.99 29.02 -7.88
N MET A 73 12.96 27.91 -8.62
CA MET A 73 11.82 27.39 -9.34
C MET A 73 11.44 26.01 -8.79
N TYR A 74 10.19 25.61 -9.04
CA TYR A 74 9.63 24.34 -8.58
C TYR A 74 8.99 23.60 -9.75
N ALA A 75 9.40 22.36 -9.98
CA ALA A 75 8.79 21.46 -10.96
C ALA A 75 7.96 20.40 -10.24
N VAL A 76 6.73 20.17 -10.69
CA VAL A 76 5.89 19.12 -10.12
C VAL A 76 6.47 17.75 -10.46
N VAL A 77 6.68 16.93 -9.44
CA VAL A 77 7.21 15.56 -9.57
C VAL A 77 6.10 14.53 -9.50
N GLY A 78 5.14 14.77 -8.62
CA GLY A 78 4.04 13.84 -8.37
C GLY A 78 3.20 14.30 -7.19
N TYR A 79 2.12 13.57 -6.93
CA TYR A 79 1.27 13.85 -5.78
C TYR A 79 0.52 12.61 -5.30
N MET A 80 -0.04 12.72 -4.10
CA MET A 80 -0.88 11.71 -3.48
C MET A 80 -2.09 12.36 -2.82
N THR A 81 -3.26 11.75 -2.96
CA THR A 81 -4.50 12.17 -2.32
C THR A 81 -4.86 11.20 -1.20
N VAL A 82 -5.28 11.76 -0.07
CA VAL A 82 -5.69 11.01 1.12
C VAL A 82 -7.01 11.55 1.61
N TYR A 83 -8.00 10.67 1.76
CA TYR A 83 -9.30 11.03 2.31
C TYR A 83 -9.38 10.71 3.81
N HIS A 84 -9.87 11.65 4.62
CA HIS A 84 -10.10 11.44 6.04
C HIS A 84 -11.47 10.83 6.30
N TYR A 85 -11.53 9.50 6.44
CA TYR A 85 -12.75 8.85 6.92
C TYR A 85 -12.93 9.05 8.43
N TYR A 86 -14.16 9.31 8.84
CA TYR A 86 -14.52 9.28 10.25
C TYR A 86 -14.39 7.87 10.82
N ALA A 87 -13.71 7.75 11.96
CA ALA A 87 -13.63 6.55 12.77
C ALA A 87 -14.24 6.84 14.14
N TYR A 88 -15.33 6.16 14.46
CA TYR A 88 -16.00 6.32 15.75
C TYR A 88 -15.01 6.09 16.93
N PRO A 89 -15.09 6.87 18.02
CA PRO A 89 -16.05 7.95 18.31
C PRO A 89 -15.65 9.35 17.84
N LYS A 90 -14.36 9.68 17.72
CA LYS A 90 -13.86 11.01 17.32
C LYS A 90 -12.51 10.94 16.59
N ASN A 91 -12.25 9.82 15.95
CA ASN A 91 -10.98 9.53 15.30
C ASN A 91 -11.08 9.68 13.79
N ILE A 92 -9.91 9.65 13.14
CA ILE A 92 -9.78 9.65 11.69
C ILE A 92 -9.09 8.37 11.22
N ARG A 93 -9.51 7.91 10.05
CA ARG A 93 -8.89 6.80 9.31
C ARG A 93 -8.51 7.34 7.92
N PRO A 94 -7.28 7.83 7.76
CA PRO A 94 -6.79 8.26 6.46
C PRO A 94 -6.81 7.09 5.48
N ARG A 95 -7.34 7.34 4.27
CA ARG A 95 -7.31 6.39 3.16
C ARG A 95 -6.58 6.99 1.98
N ILE A 96 -5.48 6.35 1.59
CA ILE A 96 -4.78 6.69 0.35
C ILE A 96 -5.73 6.34 -0.81
N SER A 97 -6.01 7.33 -1.67
CA SER A 97 -6.93 7.20 -2.79
C SER A 97 -6.16 7.12 -4.10
N GLN A 98 -5.41 8.17 -4.44
CA GLN A 98 -4.63 8.25 -5.68
C GLN A 98 -3.19 8.58 -5.34
N MET A 99 -2.25 7.98 -6.05
CA MET A 99 -0.84 8.30 -5.95
C MET A 99 -0.21 8.24 -7.33
N LEU A 100 0.47 9.31 -7.72
CA LEU A 100 1.11 9.42 -9.02
C LEU A 100 2.49 10.07 -8.85
N VAL A 101 3.51 9.40 -9.36
CA VAL A 101 4.80 10.01 -9.69
C VAL A 101 4.85 10.13 -11.20
N LEU A 102 5.09 11.33 -11.73
CA LEU A 102 5.08 11.57 -13.17
C LEU A 102 6.19 10.73 -13.84
N PRO A 103 5.95 10.21 -15.07
CA PRO A 103 6.86 9.28 -15.73
C PRO A 103 8.35 9.68 -15.75
N PRO A 104 8.73 10.96 -15.97
CA PRO A 104 10.15 11.37 -15.98
C PRO A 104 10.88 11.13 -14.65
N TYR A 105 10.14 11.04 -13.55
CA TYR A 105 10.66 10.93 -12.19
C TYR A 105 10.48 9.53 -11.58
N GLN A 106 9.92 8.58 -12.33
CA GLN A 106 9.71 7.22 -11.82
C GLN A 106 11.04 6.46 -11.67
N ARG A 107 11.01 5.39 -10.87
CA ARG A 107 12.15 4.49 -10.62
C ARG A 107 13.36 5.12 -9.91
N ARG A 108 13.21 6.33 -9.35
CA ARG A 108 14.25 7.05 -8.58
C ARG A 108 14.04 7.05 -7.05
N GLY A 109 13.19 6.17 -6.53
CA GLY A 109 12.83 6.14 -5.09
C GLY A 109 11.87 7.24 -4.63
N LEU A 110 11.50 8.20 -5.48
CA LEU A 110 10.64 9.33 -5.12
C LEU A 110 9.24 8.94 -4.64
N GLY A 111 8.68 7.83 -5.13
CA GLY A 111 7.43 7.30 -4.60
C GLY A 111 7.54 6.83 -3.14
N GLU A 112 8.68 6.23 -2.78
CA GLU A 112 8.95 5.79 -1.40
C GLU A 112 9.04 6.99 -0.47
N GLU A 113 9.75 8.03 -0.89
CA GLU A 113 9.86 9.28 -0.13
C GLU A 113 8.51 9.97 0.02
N LEU A 114 7.68 10.03 -1.03
CA LEU A 114 6.33 10.61 -0.93
C LEU A 114 5.47 9.87 0.10
N LEU A 115 5.51 8.54 0.08
CA LEU A 115 4.74 7.69 1.01
C LEU A 115 5.28 7.81 2.44
N SER A 116 6.60 7.82 2.61
CA SER A 116 7.29 8.00 3.90
C SER A 116 6.93 9.33 4.55
N ASN A 117 6.96 10.42 3.80
CA ASN A 117 6.61 11.76 4.29
C ASN A 117 5.14 11.85 4.74
N MET A 118 4.22 11.18 4.01
CA MET A 118 2.82 11.08 4.42
C MET A 118 2.66 10.25 5.70
N TYR A 119 3.37 9.13 5.85
CA TYR A 119 3.37 8.37 7.10
C TYR A 119 3.86 9.20 8.28
N GLN A 120 4.98 9.89 8.14
CA GLN A 120 5.52 10.76 9.19
C GLN A 120 4.52 11.84 9.62
N HIS A 121 3.74 12.37 8.67
CA HIS A 121 2.67 13.33 8.97
C HIS A 121 1.59 12.74 9.89
N TYR A 122 1.16 11.50 9.65
CA TYR A 122 0.06 10.87 10.41
C TYR A 122 0.49 10.08 11.65
N ILE A 123 1.74 9.60 11.72
CA ILE A 123 2.24 8.86 12.89
C ILE A 123 2.12 9.69 14.16
N ASN A 124 2.36 11.00 14.07
CA ASN A 124 2.30 11.93 15.19
C ASN A 124 0.88 12.42 15.54
N ASP A 125 -0.15 12.10 14.73
CA ASP A 125 -1.52 12.50 15.03
C ASP A 125 -2.24 11.41 15.84
N ASN A 126 -2.59 11.74 17.09
CA ASN A 126 -3.29 10.85 18.01
C ASN A 126 -4.72 10.51 17.57
N ARG A 127 -5.33 11.33 16.71
CA ARG A 127 -6.67 11.06 16.15
C ARG A 127 -6.63 9.96 15.10
N VAL A 128 -5.46 9.68 14.51
CA VAL A 128 -5.30 8.64 13.50
C VAL A 128 -5.27 7.27 14.14
N VAL A 129 -6.25 6.44 13.81
CA VAL A 129 -6.31 5.04 14.25
C VAL A 129 -5.36 4.18 13.42
N ASP A 130 -5.55 4.20 12.10
CA ASP A 130 -4.78 3.43 11.13
C ASP A 130 -4.88 4.06 9.73
N ILE A 131 -3.84 3.87 8.93
CA ILE A 131 -3.77 4.30 7.53
C ILE A 131 -4.19 3.15 6.64
N THR A 132 -5.28 3.35 5.92
CA THR A 132 -5.78 2.41 4.93
C THR A 132 -5.37 2.84 3.54
N ALA A 133 -5.28 1.90 2.61
CA ALA A 133 -5.33 2.22 1.19
C ALA A 133 -6.59 1.55 0.64
N HIS A 134 -7.28 2.22 -0.27
CA HIS A 134 -8.25 1.48 -1.08
C HIS A 134 -7.48 0.39 -1.82
N GLY A 135 -8.05 -0.83 -1.93
CA GLY A 135 -7.56 -1.76 -2.94
C GLY A 135 -7.78 -1.04 -4.25
N CYS A 136 -6.72 -0.40 -4.78
CA CYS A 136 -6.80 0.33 -6.03
C CYS A 136 -7.36 -0.68 -7.04
N CYS A 137 -8.50 -0.32 -7.63
CA CYS A 137 -9.47 -1.26 -8.17
C CYS A 137 -8.82 -2.26 -9.12
N LEU A 138 -9.23 -3.53 -8.99
CA LEU A 138 -8.95 -4.62 -9.91
C LEU A 138 -9.25 -4.18 -11.35
N SER A 139 -8.28 -4.41 -12.24
CA SER A 139 -8.41 -5.01 -13.59
C SER A 139 -7.61 -4.27 -14.68
N THR A 140 -6.39 -4.77 -14.89
CA THR A 140 -5.68 -4.95 -16.18
C THR A 140 -5.61 -3.74 -17.13
N VAL A 141 -4.44 -3.10 -17.31
CA VAL A 141 -3.45 -3.54 -18.33
C VAL A 141 -2.03 -3.79 -17.77
N GLU A 142 -1.66 -3.19 -16.65
CA GLU A 142 -0.52 -3.53 -15.79
C GLU A 142 -0.79 -2.82 -14.45
N ASP A 143 -1.52 -3.51 -13.59
CA ASP A 143 -2.33 -2.93 -12.51
C ASP A 143 -1.50 -2.01 -11.59
N SER A 144 -1.75 -0.69 -11.64
CA SER A 144 -1.10 0.33 -10.80
C SER A 144 -1.22 0.01 -9.30
N SER A 145 -2.22 -0.80 -8.91
CA SER A 145 -2.42 -1.32 -7.57
C SER A 145 -1.25 -2.19 -7.08
N GLU A 146 -0.67 -3.04 -7.93
CA GLU A 146 0.42 -3.94 -7.54
C GLU A 146 1.73 -3.18 -7.32
N LYS A 147 2.03 -2.22 -8.20
CA LYS A 147 3.22 -1.36 -8.09
C LYS A 147 3.15 -0.55 -6.79
N PHE A 148 1.98 0.00 -6.46
CA PHE A 148 1.74 0.68 -5.19
C PHE A 148 1.81 -0.28 -3.99
N GLN A 149 1.17 -1.45 -4.08
CA GLN A 149 1.19 -2.42 -2.98
C GLN A 149 2.61 -2.90 -2.69
N ARG A 150 3.44 -3.14 -3.71
CA ARG A 150 4.86 -3.49 -3.55
C ARG A 150 5.67 -2.38 -2.89
N LEU A 151 5.43 -1.12 -3.29
CA LEU A 151 6.06 0.05 -2.67
C LEU A 151 5.71 0.14 -1.18
N ARG A 152 4.42 -0.01 -0.87
CA ARG A 152 3.90 0.01 0.50
C ARG A 152 4.44 -1.15 1.33
N ASP A 153 4.40 -2.37 0.80
CA ASP A 153 4.90 -3.59 1.43
C ASP A 153 6.39 -3.46 1.78
N TYR A 154 7.19 -2.89 0.87
CA TYR A 154 8.60 -2.62 1.13
C TYR A 154 8.82 -1.61 2.26
N LEU A 155 8.13 -0.45 2.20
CA LEU A 155 8.30 0.59 3.22
C LEU A 155 7.82 0.12 4.60
N ASP A 156 6.66 -0.55 4.65
CA ASP A 156 6.09 -1.09 5.88
C ASP A 156 6.98 -2.21 6.45
N ALA A 157 7.53 -3.09 5.61
CA ALA A 157 8.46 -4.12 6.05
C ALA A 157 9.79 -3.53 6.55
N LYS A 158 10.35 -2.52 5.86
CA LYS A 158 11.53 -1.77 6.29
C LYS A 158 11.33 -1.17 7.68
N ASN A 159 10.17 -0.57 7.92
CA ASN A 159 9.82 0.00 9.23
C ASN A 159 9.63 -1.09 10.29
N CYS A 160 8.88 -2.16 9.98
CA CYS A 160 8.61 -3.24 10.93
C CYS A 160 9.84 -4.06 11.32
N LEU A 161 10.90 -4.12 10.50
CA LEU A 161 12.18 -4.73 10.88
C LEU A 161 12.81 -4.11 12.14
N THR A 162 12.52 -2.84 12.41
CA THR A 162 13.03 -2.13 13.60
C THR A 162 12.30 -2.51 14.89
N LEU A 163 11.18 -3.26 14.79
CA LEU A 163 10.32 -3.57 15.92
C LEU A 163 10.71 -4.91 16.58
N PRO A 164 10.76 -4.98 17.92
CA PRO A 164 10.98 -6.21 18.66
C PRO A 164 10.02 -7.35 18.32
N SER A 165 8.73 -7.07 18.08
CA SER A 165 7.76 -8.14 17.77
C SER A 165 8.00 -8.83 16.43
N PHE A 166 8.82 -8.26 15.55
CA PHE A 166 9.11 -8.78 14.21
C PHE A 166 10.50 -9.42 14.10
N GLN A 167 11.13 -9.75 15.22
CA GLN A 167 12.38 -10.51 15.21
C GLN A 167 12.20 -11.91 14.60
N PRO A 168 13.21 -12.46 13.90
CA PRO A 168 13.13 -13.75 13.21
C PRO A 168 12.55 -14.89 14.07
N ALA A 169 12.99 -14.99 15.34
CA ALA A 169 12.52 -16.02 16.27
C ALA A 169 11.00 -15.99 16.52
N LEU A 170 10.38 -14.80 16.53
CA LEU A 170 8.95 -14.62 16.72
C LEU A 170 8.17 -14.84 15.42
N LEU A 171 8.77 -14.54 14.26
CA LEU A 171 8.15 -14.75 12.95
C LEU A 171 7.85 -16.23 12.69
N HIS A 172 8.71 -17.15 13.16
CA HIS A 172 8.46 -18.59 13.02
C HIS A 172 7.30 -19.09 13.88
N GLN A 173 6.95 -18.40 14.97
CA GLN A 173 5.90 -18.81 15.91
C GLN A 173 4.48 -18.51 15.41
N GLY A 174 4.34 -17.72 14.36
CA GLY A 174 3.04 -17.33 13.83
C GLY A 174 2.76 -15.84 13.94
N PHE A 175 1.65 -15.41 13.34
CA PHE A 175 1.18 -14.03 13.45
C PHE A 175 0.49 -13.80 14.79
N THR A 176 1.02 -12.91 15.61
CA THR A 176 0.48 -12.60 16.94
C THR A 176 -0.25 -11.27 16.98
N GLN A 177 -1.14 -11.08 17.97
CA GLN A 177 -1.86 -9.83 18.16
C GLN A 177 -0.93 -8.69 18.63
N SER A 178 0.19 -9.01 19.29
CA SER A 178 1.21 -8.03 19.70
C SER A 178 1.91 -7.39 18.50
N MET A 179 2.27 -8.18 17.48
CA MET A 179 2.80 -7.65 16.21
C MET A 179 1.86 -6.61 15.61
N ALA A 180 0.56 -6.92 15.57
CA ALA A 180 -0.45 -6.01 15.04
C ALA A 180 -0.61 -4.73 15.88
N GLN A 181 -0.57 -4.84 17.21
CA GLN A 181 -0.69 -3.70 18.11
C GLN A 181 0.53 -2.79 18.02
N GLU A 182 1.74 -3.36 18.00
CA GLU A 182 2.98 -2.60 17.92
C GLU A 182 3.11 -1.86 16.58
N ALA A 183 2.87 -2.57 15.46
CA ALA A 183 2.89 -1.97 14.13
C ALA A 183 1.81 -0.88 13.95
N CYS A 184 0.62 -1.08 14.52
CA CYS A 184 -0.44 -0.08 14.51
C CYS A 184 -0.08 1.13 15.38
N SER A 185 0.51 0.92 16.55
CA SER A 185 0.89 2.00 17.47
C SER A 185 2.03 2.86 16.90
N LYS A 186 3.07 2.23 16.34
CA LYS A 186 4.28 2.93 15.87
C LYS A 186 4.14 3.50 14.46
N PHE A 187 3.46 2.78 13.56
CA PHE A 187 3.42 3.10 12.13
C PHE A 187 2.00 3.24 11.58
N LYS A 188 0.96 3.18 12.44
CA LYS A 188 -0.44 3.30 12.04
C LYS A 188 -0.86 2.27 10.98
N LEU A 189 -0.25 1.08 10.97
CA LEU A 189 -0.58 0.04 10.00
C LEU A 189 -1.93 -0.63 10.31
N ASN A 190 -2.74 -0.81 9.27
CA ASN A 190 -3.95 -1.62 9.34
C ASN A 190 -3.60 -3.10 9.58
N LYS A 191 -4.46 -3.85 10.30
CA LYS A 191 -4.32 -5.30 10.53
C LYS A 191 -4.04 -6.12 9.27
N LYS A 192 -4.73 -5.83 8.15
CA LYS A 192 -4.51 -6.55 6.87
C LYS A 192 -3.09 -6.31 6.35
N GLN A 193 -2.62 -5.07 6.40
CA GLN A 193 -1.29 -4.70 5.96
C GLN A 193 -0.21 -5.28 6.88
N CYS A 194 -0.41 -5.21 8.20
CA CYS A 194 0.49 -5.83 9.16
C CYS A 194 0.62 -7.34 8.96
N ARG A 195 -0.48 -8.03 8.62
CA ARG A 195 -0.44 -9.46 8.28
C ARG A 195 0.39 -9.75 7.03
N ARG A 196 0.26 -8.93 5.97
CA ARG A 196 1.09 -9.05 4.76
C ARG A 196 2.57 -8.83 5.07
N VAL A 197 2.90 -7.80 5.83
CA VAL A 197 4.28 -7.50 6.27
C VAL A 197 4.86 -8.65 7.07
N TYR A 198 4.10 -9.24 7.98
CA TYR A 198 4.52 -10.45 8.70
C TYR A 198 4.83 -11.61 7.73
N GLU A 199 4.00 -11.86 6.71
CA GLU A 199 4.22 -12.92 5.72
C GLU A 199 5.49 -12.68 4.89
N ILE A 200 5.77 -11.41 4.53
CA ILE A 200 6.99 -11.02 3.82
C ILE A 200 8.23 -11.21 4.69
N LEU A 201 8.19 -10.73 5.94
CA LEU A 201 9.32 -10.85 6.85
C LEU A 201 9.56 -12.31 7.26
N ARG A 202 8.50 -13.11 7.40
CA ARG A 202 8.63 -14.55 7.64
C ARG A 202 9.26 -15.26 6.45
N LEU A 203 8.90 -14.89 5.22
CA LEU A 203 9.55 -15.42 4.01
C LEU A 203 11.03 -15.08 3.98
N ARG A 204 11.40 -13.85 4.36
CA ARG A 204 12.81 -13.42 4.50
C ARG A 204 13.57 -14.23 5.55
N ALA A 205 12.92 -14.57 6.66
CA ALA A 205 13.52 -15.33 7.75
C ALA A 205 13.63 -16.83 7.46
N THR A 206 12.76 -17.38 6.61
CA THR A 206 12.86 -18.77 6.15
C THR A 206 13.91 -18.92 5.05
N GLU A 207 14.90 -19.77 5.28
CA GLU A 207 15.81 -20.20 4.22
C GLU A 207 15.05 -21.06 3.20
N MET A 208 15.20 -20.75 1.91
CA MET A 208 14.54 -21.52 0.83
C MET A 208 15.08 -22.95 0.70
N SER A 209 16.26 -23.23 1.27
CA SER A 209 16.87 -24.55 1.35
C SER A 209 16.18 -25.47 2.37
N ASP A 210 15.50 -24.92 3.37
CA ASP A 210 14.75 -25.70 4.36
C ASP A 210 13.34 -26.01 3.85
N GLU A 211 13.18 -27.20 3.27
CA GLU A 211 11.90 -27.67 2.75
C GLU A 211 10.80 -27.74 3.82
N VAL A 212 11.15 -28.03 5.08
CA VAL A 212 10.18 -28.19 6.17
C VAL A 212 9.65 -26.81 6.59
N ALA A 213 10.56 -25.85 6.81
CA ALA A 213 10.20 -24.49 7.16
C ALA A 213 9.40 -23.83 6.02
N TYR A 214 9.86 -23.97 4.77
CA TYR A 214 9.16 -23.42 3.61
C TYR A 214 7.78 -24.06 3.40
N ARG A 215 7.64 -25.38 3.57
CA ARG A 215 6.34 -26.05 3.51
C ARG A 215 5.38 -25.52 4.59
N SER A 216 5.87 -25.32 5.81
CA SER A 216 5.07 -24.74 6.90
C SER A 216 4.64 -23.31 6.57
N TYR A 217 5.50 -22.54 5.88
CA TYR A 217 5.21 -21.20 5.41
C TYR A 217 4.10 -21.19 4.38
N ARG A 218 4.30 -21.95 3.30
CA ARG A 218 3.35 -22.08 2.19
C ARG A 218 1.96 -22.50 2.67
N LEU A 219 1.89 -23.50 3.56
CA LEU A 219 0.60 -23.96 4.09
C LEU A 219 -0.11 -22.87 4.90
N ALA A 220 0.60 -22.10 5.72
CA ALA A 220 0.01 -21.02 6.50
C ALA A 220 -0.56 -19.89 5.62
N VAL A 221 0.14 -19.53 4.54
CA VAL A 221 -0.33 -18.51 3.58
C VAL A 221 -1.53 -19.03 2.78
N LYS A 222 -1.47 -20.27 2.27
CA LYS A 222 -2.59 -20.90 1.55
C LYS A 222 -3.84 -21.03 2.42
N GLN A 223 -3.68 -21.41 3.68
CA GLN A 223 -4.81 -21.44 4.63
C GLN A 223 -5.49 -20.08 4.77
N ARG A 224 -4.70 -18.98 4.83
CA ARG A 224 -5.26 -17.61 4.84
C ARG A 224 -5.98 -17.29 3.54
N LEU A 225 -5.36 -17.55 2.38
CA LEU A 225 -5.95 -17.30 1.06
C LEU A 225 -7.24 -18.10 0.86
N ASN A 226 -7.37 -19.24 1.52
CA ASN A 226 -8.55 -20.09 1.44
C ASN A 226 -9.75 -19.60 2.28
N VAL A 227 -9.55 -18.68 3.23
CA VAL A 227 -10.62 -18.20 4.14
C VAL A 227 -11.81 -17.57 3.39
N PRO A 228 -11.62 -16.67 2.39
CA PRO A 228 -12.72 -16.12 1.60
C PRO A 228 -13.51 -17.22 0.88
N TYR A 229 -12.83 -18.16 0.22
CA TYR A 229 -13.48 -19.28 -0.47
C TYR A 229 -14.30 -20.16 0.50
N GLN A 230 -13.81 -20.41 1.72
CA GLN A 230 -14.58 -21.14 2.74
C GLN A 230 -15.81 -20.36 3.23
N LYS A 231 -15.72 -19.03 3.27
CA LYS A 231 -16.86 -18.19 3.63
C LYS A 231 -17.92 -18.21 2.53
N GLU A 232 -17.50 -18.02 1.29
CA GLU A 232 -18.37 -18.06 0.10
C GLU A 232 -19.10 -19.39 -0.02
N GLN A 233 -18.41 -20.52 0.19
CA GLN A 233 -19.06 -21.83 0.22
C GLN A 233 -20.15 -21.95 1.28
N ARG A 234 -19.88 -21.49 2.51
CA ARG A 234 -20.87 -21.52 3.59
C ARG A 234 -22.07 -20.61 3.29
N ASP A 235 -21.82 -19.46 2.67
CA ASP A 235 -22.88 -18.52 2.31
C ASP A 235 -23.74 -19.08 1.16
N LEU A 236 -23.13 -19.74 0.18
CA LEU A 236 -23.82 -20.48 -0.88
C LEU A 236 -24.63 -21.66 -0.34
N GLU A 237 -24.10 -22.43 0.61
CA GLU A 237 -24.85 -23.53 1.25
C GLU A 237 -26.10 -23.03 1.98
N LYS A 238 -26.01 -21.89 2.67
CA LYS A 238 -27.17 -21.24 3.30
C LYS A 238 -28.17 -20.77 2.25
N LEU A 239 -27.69 -20.18 1.15
CA LEU A 239 -28.53 -19.69 0.06
C LEU A 239 -29.27 -20.85 -0.64
N LYS A 240 -28.59 -21.98 -0.88
CA LYS A 240 -29.19 -23.21 -1.42
C LYS A 240 -30.28 -23.79 -0.53
N ARG A 241 -30.13 -23.69 0.80
CA ARG A 241 -31.18 -24.11 1.74
C ARG A 241 -32.39 -23.17 1.73
N ALA A 242 -32.20 -21.90 1.36
CA ALA A 242 -33.25 -20.88 1.33
C ALA A 242 -34.00 -20.81 -0.01
N LEU A 243 -33.33 -21.10 -1.13
CA LEU A 243 -33.92 -21.13 -2.47
C LEU A 243 -34.37 -22.55 -2.82
N LYS A 244 -35.68 -22.75 -3.03
CA LYS A 244 -36.21 -23.98 -3.64
C LYS A 244 -35.75 -24.09 -5.09
N ASP A 245 -35.04 -25.18 -5.39
CA ASP A 245 -34.71 -25.75 -6.71
C ASP A 245 -35.16 -24.96 -7.94
N LYS A 246 -34.26 -24.19 -8.57
CA LYS A 246 -34.07 -24.21 -10.05
C LYS A 246 -32.98 -23.34 -10.66
N GLU A 247 -32.26 -22.50 -9.92
CA GLU A 247 -31.15 -21.73 -10.49
C GLU A 247 -29.84 -22.06 -9.80
N LEU A 248 -29.30 -23.26 -10.10
CA LEU A 248 -28.01 -23.68 -9.59
C LEU A 248 -26.90 -22.96 -10.39
N LEU A 249 -26.42 -21.84 -9.84
CA LEU A 249 -25.17 -21.22 -10.26
C LEU A 249 -24.05 -22.27 -10.28
N SER A 250 -23.33 -22.30 -11.41
CA SER A 250 -22.15 -23.15 -11.63
C SER A 250 -21.17 -22.97 -10.48
N LEU A 251 -20.98 -24.03 -9.69
CA LEU A 251 -19.88 -24.10 -8.74
C LEU A 251 -18.58 -24.33 -9.52
N HIS A 252 -17.53 -23.59 -9.18
CA HIS A 252 -16.18 -24.06 -9.47
C HIS A 252 -15.99 -25.43 -8.82
N SER A 253 -15.46 -26.38 -9.60
CA SER A 253 -15.13 -27.70 -9.05
C SER A 253 -14.10 -27.55 -7.93
N SER A 254 -14.10 -28.48 -6.95
CA SER A 254 -13.09 -28.48 -5.89
C SER A 254 -11.65 -28.42 -6.43
N GLN A 255 -11.45 -28.94 -7.63
CA GLN A 255 -10.18 -28.92 -8.36
C GLN A 255 -9.84 -27.53 -8.89
N GLN A 256 -10.77 -26.85 -9.58
CA GLN A 256 -10.57 -25.47 -10.05
C GLN A 256 -10.23 -24.52 -8.91
N ARG A 257 -10.84 -24.70 -7.74
CA ARG A 257 -10.50 -23.91 -6.54
C ARG A 257 -9.06 -24.12 -6.08
N LEU A 258 -8.61 -25.38 -6.04
CA LEU A 258 -7.23 -25.69 -5.63
C LEU A 258 -6.23 -25.12 -6.63
N GLU A 259 -6.55 -25.15 -7.92
CA GLU A 259 -5.75 -24.55 -8.99
C GLU A 259 -5.69 -23.00 -8.85
N CYS A 260 -6.84 -22.34 -8.63
CA CYS A 260 -6.87 -20.89 -8.37
C CYS A 260 -6.06 -20.52 -7.12
N LEU A 261 -6.22 -21.27 -6.02
CA LEU A 261 -5.44 -21.03 -4.79
C LEU A 261 -3.94 -21.22 -4.98
N GLU A 262 -3.53 -22.15 -5.85
CA GLU A 262 -2.13 -22.35 -6.20
C GLU A 262 -1.59 -21.16 -7.00
N GLN A 263 -2.36 -20.68 -7.97
CA GLN A 263 -2.02 -19.53 -8.78
C GLN A 263 -1.93 -18.26 -7.92
N ASP A 264 -2.95 -17.97 -7.11
CA ASP A 264 -2.98 -16.84 -6.16
C ASP A 264 -1.76 -16.85 -5.23
N TYR A 265 -1.36 -18.04 -4.77
CA TYR A 265 -0.18 -18.19 -3.92
C TYR A 265 1.12 -17.87 -4.67
N LYS A 266 1.28 -18.37 -5.91
CA LYS A 266 2.50 -18.14 -6.71
C LYS A 266 2.67 -16.66 -7.05
N GLU A 267 1.61 -16.01 -7.48
CA GLU A 267 1.62 -14.57 -7.77
C GLU A 267 1.97 -13.76 -6.52
N LEU A 268 1.36 -14.08 -5.38
CA LEU A 268 1.66 -13.43 -4.10
C LEU A 268 3.11 -13.67 -3.64
N GLU A 269 3.60 -14.89 -3.80
CA GLU A 269 4.98 -15.26 -3.45
C GLU A 269 5.99 -14.49 -4.30
N GLU A 270 5.75 -14.35 -5.61
CA GLU A 270 6.60 -13.57 -6.49
C GLU A 270 6.65 -12.08 -6.06
N GLN A 271 5.50 -11.51 -5.70
CA GLN A 271 5.41 -10.16 -5.16
C GLN A 271 6.22 -10.02 -3.86
N TYR A 272 6.09 -10.97 -2.94
CA TYR A 272 6.83 -10.97 -1.68
C TYR A 272 8.33 -11.14 -1.90
N GLN A 273 8.76 -12.03 -2.79
CA GLN A 273 10.17 -12.22 -3.14
C GLN A 273 10.78 -10.96 -3.75
N ALA A 274 10.03 -10.20 -4.56
CA ALA A 274 10.49 -8.92 -5.08
C ALA A 274 10.78 -7.92 -3.93
N VAL A 275 9.91 -7.88 -2.91
CA VAL A 275 10.12 -7.04 -1.72
C VAL A 275 11.32 -7.53 -0.90
N VAL A 276 11.43 -8.84 -0.65
CA VAL A 276 12.55 -9.43 0.09
C VAL A 276 13.90 -9.14 -0.59
N ARG A 277 13.97 -9.28 -1.92
CA ARG A 277 15.15 -8.91 -2.70
C ARG A 277 15.53 -7.45 -2.50
N LYS A 278 14.56 -6.53 -2.53
CA LYS A 278 14.82 -5.10 -2.29
C LYS A 278 15.29 -4.84 -0.85
N LEU A 279 14.74 -5.56 0.14
CA LEU A 279 15.14 -5.46 1.56
C LEU A 279 16.54 -6.03 1.85
N ALA A 280 17.11 -6.84 0.97
CA ALA A 280 18.46 -7.38 1.12
C ALA A 280 19.57 -6.33 0.88
N PHE A 281 19.23 -5.20 0.25
CA PHE A 281 20.13 -4.07 0.01
C PHE A 281 20.11 -3.02 1.13
N LEU A 282 19.36 -3.26 2.21
CA LEU A 282 19.36 -2.46 3.45
C LEU A 282 20.47 -2.94 4.38
#